data_AF-A0A7Y9BKN4-F1
#
_entry.id   AF-A0A7Y9BKN4-F1
#
_cell.length_a   1.000
_cell.length_b   1.000
_cell.length_c   1.000
_cell.angle_alpha   90.00
_cell.angle_beta   90.00
_cell.angle_gamma   90.00
#
_symmetry.space_group_name_H-M   'P 1'
#
loop_
_entity.id
_entity.type
_entity.pdbx_description
1 polymer ?
#
loop_
_entity_poly.entity_id
_entity_poly.type
_entity_poly.pdbx_seq_one_letter_code
_entity_poly.pdbx_strand_id
1 'polypeptide(L)'
;MFAALRWTAVLAVFAAFGTGAAYGITQADRTDLPGLSTEGDGRWTYPTLAKPALPAGAPLAKGPDNKAETHYAPLADLLLPAPEGARPDAGLKTDKDRLVSVDTFLEQYAPDSRAKLKEQLEHEGLRQIVGRGWTTPDGTRTHVYLLRFHAAGFVDAFRGCDTNTRLAGAPVLEMDLTWRKAQIGQSSLEGQVLQGPHGPGTLNSSDISLYQEVMPAVGEEQSRLGCLQAGDVQGVVIQTRKGGPATVPFHQTVVLQSQLLS
;
A
#
# COMPACT_ATOMS: atom_id res chain seq x y z
N MET A 1 -21.73 -47.21 -47.56
CA MET A 1 -21.96 -45.84 -47.01
C MET A 1 -21.96 -45.78 -45.48
N PHE A 2 -22.49 -46.76 -44.74
CA PHE A 2 -22.53 -46.70 -43.26
C PHE A 2 -21.17 -46.70 -42.55
N ALA A 3 -20.13 -47.31 -43.13
CA ALA A 3 -18.80 -47.36 -42.51
C ALA A 3 -18.10 -45.98 -42.48
N ALA A 4 -18.16 -45.23 -43.58
CA ALA A 4 -17.54 -43.91 -43.67
C ALA A 4 -18.17 -42.92 -42.68
N LEU A 5 -19.50 -42.94 -42.53
CA LEU A 5 -20.23 -42.08 -41.58
C LEU A 5 -19.90 -42.40 -40.11
N ARG A 6 -19.63 -43.67 -39.80
CA ARG A 6 -19.23 -44.09 -38.45
C ARG A 6 -17.84 -43.58 -38.10
N TRP A 7 -16.89 -43.67 -39.03
CA TRP A 7 -15.53 -43.18 -38.80
C TRP A 7 -15.46 -41.65 -38.70
N THR A 8 -16.26 -40.92 -39.48
CA THR A 8 -16.33 -39.46 -39.34
C THR A 8 -16.94 -39.04 -38.00
N ALA A 9 -17.99 -39.74 -37.53
CA ALA A 9 -18.56 -39.49 -36.21
C ALA A 9 -17.55 -39.76 -35.08
N VAL A 10 -16.77 -40.84 -35.17
CA VAL A 10 -15.70 -41.15 -34.21
C VAL A 10 -14.65 -40.04 -34.19
N LEU A 11 -14.16 -39.62 -35.36
CA LEU A 11 -13.16 -38.54 -35.44
C LEU A 11 -13.70 -37.22 -34.87
N ALA A 12 -14.96 -36.89 -35.13
CA ALA A 12 -15.59 -35.68 -34.58
C ALA A 12 -15.67 -35.71 -33.06
N VAL A 13 -16.03 -36.86 -32.47
CA VAL A 13 -16.06 -37.04 -31.01
C VAL A 13 -14.66 -36.91 -30.41
N PHE A 14 -13.66 -37.59 -30.99
CA PHE A 14 -12.28 -37.49 -30.50
C PHE A 14 -11.72 -36.08 -30.62
N ALA A 15 -11.99 -35.37 -31.71
CA ALA A 15 -11.58 -33.99 -31.87
C ALA A 15 -12.26 -33.08 -30.84
N ALA A 16 -13.57 -33.20 -30.65
CA ALA A 16 -14.32 -32.38 -29.69
C ALA A 16 -13.85 -32.61 -28.24
N PHE A 17 -13.71 -33.86 -27.81
CA PHE A 17 -13.23 -34.18 -26.47
C PHE A 17 -11.75 -33.84 -26.28
N GLY A 18 -10.92 -34.11 -27.28
CA GLY A 18 -9.48 -33.81 -27.23
C GLY A 18 -9.22 -32.31 -27.11
N THR A 19 -9.87 -31.50 -27.96
CA THR A 19 -9.75 -30.04 -27.90
C THR A 19 -10.39 -29.47 -26.64
N GLY A 20 -11.53 -30.00 -26.20
CA GLY A 20 -12.18 -29.57 -24.95
C GLY A 20 -11.32 -29.84 -23.72
N ALA A 21 -10.71 -31.03 -23.62
CA ALA A 21 -9.82 -31.38 -22.53
C ALA A 21 -8.52 -30.55 -22.56
N ALA A 22 -7.92 -30.38 -23.75
CA ALA A 22 -6.73 -29.54 -23.90
C ALA A 22 -7.02 -28.09 -23.51
N TYR A 23 -8.13 -27.51 -23.99
CA TYR A 23 -8.53 -26.15 -23.67
C TYR A 23 -8.78 -25.97 -22.16
N GLY A 24 -9.51 -26.91 -21.54
CA GLY A 24 -9.77 -26.89 -20.11
C GLY A 24 -8.51 -26.96 -19.25
N ILE A 25 -7.51 -27.76 -19.66
CA ILE A 25 -6.24 -27.86 -18.94
C ILE A 25 -5.38 -26.60 -19.17
N THR A 26 -5.35 -26.05 -20.38
CA THR A 26 -4.51 -24.88 -20.70
C THR A 26 -5.03 -23.56 -20.14
N GLN A 27 -6.33 -23.46 -19.85
CA GLN A 27 -6.93 -22.26 -19.28
C GLN A 27 -6.98 -22.26 -17.75
N ALA A 28 -6.86 -23.43 -17.12
CA ALA A 28 -6.88 -23.51 -15.67
C ALA A 28 -5.56 -22.97 -15.11
N ASP A 29 -5.66 -21.92 -14.30
CA ASP A 29 -4.52 -21.47 -13.51
C ASP A 29 -4.11 -22.60 -12.55
N ARG A 30 -2.79 -22.77 -12.38
CA ARG A 30 -2.21 -23.84 -11.54
C ARG A 30 -2.80 -23.84 -10.13
N THR A 31 -3.21 -22.68 -9.63
CA THR A 31 -3.80 -22.47 -8.29
C THR A 31 -5.17 -23.10 -8.12
N ASP A 32 -5.91 -23.29 -9.21
CA ASP A 32 -7.30 -23.77 -9.20
C ASP A 32 -7.40 -25.28 -9.45
N LEU A 33 -6.25 -25.94 -9.64
CA LEU A 33 -6.15 -27.37 -9.84
C LEU A 33 -6.14 -28.12 -8.49
N PRO A 34 -7.05 -29.08 -8.26
CA PRO A 34 -7.07 -29.90 -7.05
C PRO A 34 -5.71 -30.58 -6.82
N GLY A 35 -5.11 -30.38 -5.65
CA GLY A 35 -3.80 -30.95 -5.30
C GLY A 35 -2.58 -30.14 -5.77
N LEU A 36 -2.78 -29.03 -6.50
CA LEU A 36 -1.73 -28.07 -6.88
C LEU A 36 -2.00 -26.65 -6.36
N SER A 37 -3.09 -26.45 -5.62
CA SER A 37 -3.40 -25.18 -4.96
C SER A 37 -2.26 -24.77 -4.03
N THR A 38 -1.62 -23.65 -4.33
CA THR A 38 -0.66 -23.03 -3.42
C THR A 38 -1.43 -22.42 -2.27
N GLU A 39 -0.99 -22.69 -1.04
CA GLU A 39 -1.49 -21.97 0.12
C GLU A 39 -1.27 -20.47 -0.09
N GLY A 40 -2.26 -19.65 0.26
CA GLY A 40 -2.18 -18.21 0.08
C GLY A 40 -1.01 -17.64 0.87
N ASP A 41 -0.21 -16.78 0.26
CA ASP A 41 0.98 -16.18 0.89
C ASP A 41 0.67 -15.04 1.88
N GLY A 42 -0.61 -14.92 2.27
CA GLY A 42 -1.10 -13.93 3.23
C GLY A 42 -1.32 -12.53 2.65
N ARG A 43 -1.09 -12.31 1.35
CA ARG A 43 -1.40 -11.04 0.69
C ARG A 43 -2.91 -10.82 0.55
N TRP A 44 -3.32 -9.56 0.59
CA TRP A 44 -4.67 -9.17 0.23
C TRP A 44 -4.78 -8.92 -1.27
N THR A 45 -5.95 -9.18 -1.84
CA THR A 45 -6.27 -8.83 -3.22
C THR A 45 -6.67 -7.36 -3.27
N TYR A 46 -5.89 -6.55 -3.96
CA TYR A 46 -6.24 -5.16 -4.25
C TYR A 46 -6.78 -5.04 -5.67
N PRO A 47 -7.73 -4.11 -5.93
CA PRO A 47 -8.13 -3.83 -7.30
C PRO A 47 -6.93 -3.30 -8.10
N THR A 48 -7.01 -3.42 -9.43
CA THR A 48 -5.96 -2.91 -10.31
C THR A 48 -5.69 -1.44 -10.04
N LEU A 49 -4.44 -1.12 -9.70
CA LEU A 49 -4.01 0.26 -9.45
C LEU A 49 -3.80 0.97 -10.77
N ALA A 50 -4.33 2.19 -10.87
CA ALA A 50 -4.08 3.10 -11.98
C ALA A 50 -3.64 4.45 -11.41
N LYS A 51 -2.59 5.04 -11.99
CA LYS A 51 -2.20 6.41 -11.64
C LYS A 51 -3.25 7.38 -12.20
N PRO A 52 -3.66 8.40 -11.45
CA PRO A 52 -4.61 9.39 -11.94
C PRO A 52 -4.04 10.15 -13.14
N ALA A 53 -4.94 10.59 -14.03
CA ALA A 53 -4.56 11.45 -15.13
C ALA A 53 -4.08 12.81 -14.59
N LEU A 54 -2.92 13.26 -15.07
CA LEU A 54 -2.37 14.55 -14.68
C LEU A 54 -3.00 15.70 -15.47
N PRO A 55 -3.06 16.91 -14.90
CA PRO A 55 -3.37 18.11 -15.66
C PRO A 55 -2.48 18.23 -16.90
N ALA A 56 -3.01 18.78 -17.99
CA ALA A 56 -2.27 18.91 -19.25
C ALA A 56 -0.96 19.70 -19.04
N GLY A 57 0.16 19.10 -19.44
CA GLY A 57 1.50 19.71 -19.29
C GLY A 57 2.12 19.58 -17.91
N ALA A 58 1.43 18.98 -16.93
CA ALA A 58 2.02 18.72 -15.62
C ALA A 58 2.98 17.51 -15.69
N PRO A 59 4.19 17.62 -15.12
CA PRO A 59 5.12 16.50 -15.07
C PRO A 59 4.71 15.47 -14.00
N LEU A 60 5.23 14.26 -14.12
CA LEU A 60 5.17 13.25 -13.06
C LEU A 60 5.88 13.75 -11.79
N ALA A 61 5.46 13.27 -10.61
CA ALA A 61 6.08 13.66 -9.34
C ALA A 61 7.59 13.42 -9.36
N LYS A 62 8.05 12.19 -9.68
CA LYS A 62 9.47 11.87 -9.84
C LYS A 62 9.95 11.84 -11.29
N GLY A 63 9.48 12.80 -12.10
CA GLY A 63 9.94 12.99 -13.49
C GLY A 63 11.20 13.87 -13.57
N PRO A 64 12.04 13.71 -14.61
CA PRO A 64 13.25 14.54 -14.80
C PRO A 64 12.95 16.03 -14.92
N ASP A 65 11.74 16.38 -15.38
CA ASP A 65 11.27 17.74 -15.57
C ASP A 65 10.62 18.34 -14.30
N ASN A 66 10.55 17.59 -13.20
CA ASN A 66 9.94 18.01 -11.93
C ASN A 66 10.95 18.00 -10.77
N LYS A 67 11.88 18.95 -10.77
CA LYS A 67 12.92 19.04 -9.72
C LYS A 67 12.37 19.32 -8.32
N ALA A 68 11.15 19.84 -8.22
CA ALA A 68 10.48 20.11 -6.95
C ALA A 68 9.73 18.88 -6.41
N GLU A 69 9.67 17.80 -7.18
CA GLU A 69 8.92 16.57 -6.88
C GLU A 69 7.45 16.82 -6.50
N THR A 70 6.85 17.86 -7.05
CA THR A 70 5.48 18.26 -6.70
C THR A 70 4.45 17.30 -7.28
N HIS A 71 3.50 16.86 -6.46
CA HIS A 71 2.37 16.04 -6.89
C HIS A 71 1.26 16.91 -7.51
N TYR A 72 1.12 16.86 -8.83
CA TYR A 72 0.08 17.60 -9.55
C TYR A 72 -1.26 16.86 -9.63
N ALA A 73 -1.30 15.58 -9.29
CA ALA A 73 -2.55 14.82 -9.20
C ALA A 73 -3.40 15.29 -8.00
N PRO A 74 -4.75 15.17 -8.08
CA PRO A 74 -5.60 15.29 -6.91
C PRO A 74 -5.16 14.30 -5.83
N LEU A 75 -4.92 14.79 -4.60
CA LEU A 75 -4.31 13.98 -3.55
C LEU A 75 -5.19 12.77 -3.16
N ALA A 76 -6.52 12.93 -3.21
CA ALA A 76 -7.47 11.87 -2.90
C ALA A 76 -7.43 10.69 -3.90
N ASP A 77 -7.00 10.94 -5.14
CA ASP A 77 -6.86 9.92 -6.19
C ASP A 77 -5.57 9.11 -6.04
N LEU A 78 -4.63 9.59 -5.23
CA LEU A 78 -3.39 8.89 -4.87
C LEU A 78 -3.57 7.97 -3.64
N LEU A 79 -4.75 7.97 -3.01
CA LEU A 79 -5.06 7.08 -1.88
C LEU A 79 -5.30 5.65 -2.36
N LEU A 80 -4.54 4.71 -1.81
CA LEU A 80 -4.70 3.28 -2.06
C LEU A 80 -6.17 2.85 -1.89
N PRO A 81 -6.75 2.13 -2.86
CA PRO A 81 -8.07 1.54 -2.70
C PRO A 81 -8.08 0.46 -1.62
N ALA A 82 -9.23 0.26 -0.99
CA ALA A 82 -9.38 -0.83 -0.05
C ALA A 82 -9.28 -2.18 -0.80
N PRO A 83 -8.69 -3.22 -0.18
CA PRO A 83 -8.65 -4.54 -0.78
C PRO A 83 -10.05 -5.15 -0.89
N GLU A 84 -10.18 -6.17 -1.74
CA GLU A 84 -11.44 -6.88 -1.96
C GLU A 84 -11.97 -7.48 -0.65
N GLY A 85 -13.29 -7.35 -0.45
CA GLY A 85 -13.96 -7.82 0.76
C GLY A 85 -13.75 -6.93 2.01
N ALA A 86 -12.93 -5.89 1.95
CA ALA A 86 -12.81 -4.92 3.02
C ALA A 86 -14.04 -4.01 3.10
N ARG A 87 -14.40 -3.63 4.32
CA ARG A 87 -15.48 -2.67 4.59
C ARG A 87 -14.89 -1.29 4.87
N PRO A 88 -15.44 -0.20 4.33
CA PRO A 88 -15.03 1.15 4.72
C PRO A 88 -15.08 1.33 6.23
N ASP A 89 -14.07 1.99 6.79
CA ASP A 89 -14.08 2.29 8.21
C ASP A 89 -15.02 3.47 8.49
N ALA A 90 -16.13 3.19 9.18
CA ALA A 90 -17.10 4.20 9.58
C ALA A 90 -16.56 5.15 10.66
N GLY A 91 -15.48 4.79 11.35
CA GLY A 91 -14.82 5.64 12.35
C GLY A 91 -13.98 6.76 11.74
N LEU A 92 -13.57 6.63 10.47
CA LEU A 92 -12.79 7.67 9.79
C LEU A 92 -13.72 8.79 9.29
N LYS A 93 -13.65 9.94 9.95
CA LYS A 93 -14.42 11.14 9.57
C LYS A 93 -13.74 11.82 8.37
N THR A 94 -14.27 11.57 7.18
CA THR A 94 -13.90 12.28 5.95
C THR A 94 -15.06 13.05 5.36
N ASP A 95 -14.77 14.10 4.58
CA ASP A 95 -15.76 14.76 3.74
C ASP A 95 -15.95 14.07 2.37
N LYS A 96 -16.61 14.76 1.42
CA LYS A 96 -16.92 14.24 0.08
C LYS A 96 -15.67 13.94 -0.76
N ASP A 97 -14.56 14.62 -0.52
CA ASP A 97 -13.30 14.50 -1.28
C ASP A 97 -12.23 13.73 -0.50
N ARG A 98 -12.66 12.98 0.52
CA ARG A 98 -11.79 12.29 1.49
C ARG A 98 -10.87 13.22 2.28
N LEU A 99 -11.19 14.50 2.38
CA LEU A 99 -10.44 15.41 3.23
C LEU A 99 -10.60 14.99 4.69
N VAL A 100 -9.51 15.08 5.42
CA VAL A 100 -9.42 14.79 6.84
C VAL A 100 -8.96 16.07 7.54
N SER A 101 -9.62 16.44 8.64
CA SER A 101 -9.15 17.56 9.45
C SER A 101 -7.88 17.17 10.22
N VAL A 102 -7.06 18.17 10.56
CA VAL A 102 -5.87 17.94 11.40
C VAL A 102 -6.26 17.23 12.70
N ASP A 103 -7.34 17.66 13.36
CA ASP A 103 -7.77 17.04 14.63
C ASP A 103 -8.18 15.57 14.45
N THR A 104 -8.88 15.21 13.36
CA THR A 104 -9.20 13.80 13.05
C THR A 104 -7.94 12.97 12.79
N PHE A 105 -6.95 13.52 12.07
CA PHE A 105 -5.66 12.85 11.88
C PHE A 105 -4.93 12.64 13.21
N LEU A 106 -4.94 13.65 14.09
CA LEU A 106 -4.29 13.59 15.40
C LEU A 106 -4.97 12.59 16.36
N GLU A 107 -6.22 12.17 16.11
CA GLU A 107 -6.87 11.10 16.89
C GLU A 107 -6.08 9.77 16.81
N GLN A 108 -5.29 9.55 15.75
CA GLN A 108 -4.41 8.39 15.59
C GLN A 108 -3.22 8.36 16.55
N TYR A 109 -2.87 9.51 17.12
CA TYR A 109 -1.71 9.68 18.00
C TYR A 109 -2.14 9.73 19.47
N ALA A 110 -1.20 9.39 20.36
CA ALA A 110 -1.42 9.44 21.79
C ALA A 110 -1.82 10.86 22.25
N PRO A 111 -2.78 11.03 23.19
CA PRO A 111 -3.29 12.35 23.56
C PRO A 111 -2.23 13.38 23.98
N ASP A 112 -1.15 12.92 24.62
CA ASP A 112 -0.02 13.73 25.09
C ASP A 112 0.89 14.23 23.95
N SER A 113 0.87 13.58 22.78
CA SER A 113 1.69 13.99 21.63
C SER A 113 0.95 14.94 20.66
N ARG A 114 -0.39 14.97 20.71
CA ARG A 114 -1.24 15.69 19.73
C ARG A 114 -0.93 17.18 19.63
N ALA A 115 -0.77 17.86 20.77
CA ALA A 115 -0.55 19.31 20.80
C ALA A 115 0.76 19.70 20.08
N LYS A 116 1.85 18.99 20.38
CA LYS A 116 3.16 19.22 19.73
C LYS A 116 3.11 18.88 18.24
N LEU A 117 2.44 17.79 17.87
CA LEU A 117 2.34 17.39 16.48
C LEU A 117 1.48 18.38 15.66
N LYS A 118 0.42 18.93 16.27
CA LYS A 118 -0.38 20.01 15.68
C LYS A 118 0.45 21.24 15.36
N GLU A 119 1.20 21.72 16.36
CA GLU A 119 2.09 22.87 16.21
C GLU A 119 3.13 22.63 15.10
N GLN A 120 3.71 21.43 15.04
CA GLN A 120 4.66 21.06 14.00
C GLN A 120 4.01 21.06 12.60
N LEU A 121 2.82 20.48 12.43
CA LEU A 121 2.10 20.50 11.15
C LEU A 121 1.77 21.92 10.68
N GLU A 122 1.42 22.81 11.62
CA GLU A 122 1.15 24.23 11.33
C GLU A 122 2.42 24.97 10.91
N HIS A 123 3.55 24.76 11.60
CA HIS A 123 4.84 25.38 11.28
C HIS A 123 5.44 24.89 9.97
N GLU A 124 5.36 23.58 9.70
CA GLU A 124 5.92 22.97 8.49
C GLU A 124 5.05 23.21 7.25
N GLY A 125 3.99 24.03 7.35
CA GLY A 125 3.24 24.47 6.19
C GLY A 125 2.37 23.38 5.55
N LEU A 126 1.76 22.53 6.37
CA LEU A 126 0.72 21.60 5.94
C LEU A 126 -0.36 22.34 5.13
N ARG A 127 -0.78 21.75 4.02
CA ARG A 127 -1.79 22.32 3.10
C ARG A 127 -3.08 21.51 3.09
N GLN A 128 -2.96 20.20 3.10
CA GLN A 128 -4.11 19.31 2.95
C GLN A 128 -3.81 17.95 3.55
N ILE A 129 -4.82 17.33 4.16
CA ILE A 129 -4.79 15.91 4.53
C ILE A 129 -5.96 15.23 3.81
N VAL A 130 -5.68 14.11 3.17
CA VAL A 130 -6.70 13.16 2.74
C VAL A 130 -6.48 11.83 3.42
N GLY A 131 -7.55 11.06 3.61
CA GLY A 131 -7.45 9.74 4.23
C GLY A 131 -8.44 8.73 3.72
N ARG A 132 -8.08 7.45 3.84
CA ARG A 132 -8.97 6.32 3.62
C ARG A 132 -8.78 5.29 4.72
N GLY A 133 -9.89 4.77 5.25
CA GLY A 133 -9.91 3.74 6.27
C GLY A 133 -10.72 2.54 5.81
N TRP A 134 -10.29 1.34 6.18
CA TRP A 134 -11.04 0.11 5.96
C TRP A 134 -10.75 -0.96 7.01
N THR A 135 -11.65 -1.93 7.13
CA THR A 135 -11.47 -3.14 7.94
C THR A 135 -11.59 -4.37 7.06
N THR A 136 -10.56 -5.21 7.04
CA THR A 136 -10.55 -6.49 6.32
C THR A 136 -11.28 -7.60 7.09
N PRO A 137 -11.70 -8.69 6.42
CA PRO A 137 -12.40 -9.81 7.09
C PRO A 137 -11.62 -10.46 8.23
N ASP A 138 -10.29 -10.39 8.20
CA ASP A 138 -9.41 -10.89 9.27
C ASP A 138 -9.36 -9.98 10.53
N GLY A 139 -10.12 -8.88 10.52
CA GLY A 139 -10.23 -7.91 11.60
C GLY A 139 -9.17 -6.81 11.59
N THR A 140 -8.29 -6.75 10.58
CA THR A 140 -7.29 -5.68 10.48
C THR A 140 -7.95 -4.37 10.07
N ARG A 141 -7.84 -3.34 10.92
CA ARG A 141 -8.21 -1.97 10.55
C ARG A 141 -6.99 -1.28 9.96
N THR A 142 -7.16 -0.67 8.80
CA THR A 142 -6.11 0.08 8.11
C THR A 142 -6.58 1.51 7.90
N HIS A 143 -5.71 2.47 8.22
CA HIS A 143 -5.86 3.87 7.82
C HIS A 143 -4.66 4.29 6.99
N VAL A 144 -4.94 4.92 5.86
CA VAL A 144 -3.93 5.55 5.00
C VAL A 144 -4.23 7.04 4.97
N TYR A 145 -3.25 7.86 5.31
CA TYR A 145 -3.29 9.31 5.22
C TYR A 145 -2.22 9.80 4.26
N LEU A 146 -2.56 10.81 3.45
CA LEU A 146 -1.60 11.58 2.67
C LEU A 146 -1.66 13.02 3.11
N LEU A 147 -0.54 13.54 3.58
CA LEU A 147 -0.38 14.92 4.03
C LEU A 147 0.42 15.65 2.96
N ARG A 148 -0.19 16.65 2.33
CA ARG A 148 0.49 17.53 1.37
C ARG A 148 1.02 18.77 2.09
N PHE A 149 2.29 19.05 1.86
CA PHE A 149 3.00 20.22 2.34
C PHE A 149 3.25 21.20 1.19
N HIS A 150 3.84 22.36 1.49
CA HIS A 150 4.11 23.37 0.47
C HIS A 150 5.19 22.94 -0.54
N ALA A 151 6.17 22.14 -0.12
CA ALA A 151 7.26 21.63 -0.94
C ALA A 151 7.96 20.44 -0.26
N ALA A 152 8.81 19.72 -1.00
CA ALA A 152 9.55 18.57 -0.49
C ALA A 152 10.39 18.87 0.77
N GLY A 153 11.04 20.03 0.83
CA GLY A 153 11.86 20.41 1.99
C GLY A 153 11.09 20.51 3.32
N PHE A 154 9.77 20.71 3.29
CA PHE A 154 8.93 20.70 4.48
C PHE A 154 8.60 19.27 4.95
N VAL A 155 8.52 18.31 4.02
CA VAL A 155 8.37 16.88 4.34
C VAL A 155 9.65 16.37 5.01
N ASP A 156 10.81 16.78 4.52
CA ASP A 156 12.12 16.43 5.10
C ASP A 156 12.26 16.89 6.56
N ALA A 157 11.69 18.05 6.89
CA ALA A 157 11.70 18.63 8.24
C ALA A 157 10.67 17.97 9.17
N PHE A 158 9.49 17.62 8.65
CA PHE A 158 8.43 17.02 9.46
C PHE A 158 8.77 15.61 9.96
N ARG A 159 9.52 14.81 9.19
CA ARG A 159 9.85 13.38 9.46
C ARG A 159 8.69 12.65 10.16
N GLY A 160 7.65 12.31 9.40
CA GLY A 160 6.34 11.92 9.94
C GLY A 160 6.28 10.70 10.86
N CYS A 161 7.32 9.87 10.91
CA CYS A 161 7.43 8.74 11.84
C CYS A 161 8.87 8.58 12.33
N ASP A 162 9.05 8.36 13.63
CA ASP A 162 10.29 7.90 14.22
C ASP A 162 10.01 6.90 15.37
N THR A 163 11.06 6.43 16.05
CA THR A 163 10.92 5.54 17.22
C THR A 163 10.26 6.21 18.43
N ASN A 164 10.15 7.54 18.44
CA ASN A 164 9.48 8.31 19.48
C ASN A 164 8.01 8.58 19.13
N THR A 165 7.55 8.25 17.92
CA THR A 165 6.14 8.33 17.55
C THR A 165 5.29 7.48 18.48
N ARG A 166 4.27 8.10 19.07
CA ARG A 166 3.31 7.44 19.96
C ARG A 166 1.93 7.42 19.31
N LEU A 167 1.45 6.23 18.98
CA LEU A 167 0.10 6.05 18.47
C LEU A 167 -0.90 5.90 19.62
N ALA A 168 -2.17 6.19 19.36
CA ALA A 168 -3.25 5.91 20.29
C ALA A 168 -3.32 4.39 20.54
N GLY A 169 -3.14 3.96 21.78
CA GLY A 169 -3.12 2.54 22.15
C GLY A 169 -1.76 1.83 21.96
N ALA A 170 -0.80 2.45 21.27
CA ALA A 170 0.53 1.91 21.00
C ALA A 170 1.62 2.98 21.25
N PRO A 171 2.02 3.20 22.52
CA PRO A 171 2.93 4.26 22.93
C PRO A 171 4.41 3.95 22.66
N VAL A 172 4.75 2.70 22.36
CA VAL A 172 6.12 2.26 22.06
C VAL A 172 6.12 1.51 20.75
N LEU A 173 6.92 2.02 19.80
CA LEU A 173 7.10 1.43 18.48
C LEU A 173 8.58 1.10 18.28
N GLU A 174 8.83 -0.09 17.74
CA GLU A 174 10.15 -0.50 17.31
C GLU A 174 10.21 -0.56 15.79
N MET A 175 11.40 -0.37 15.24
CA MET A 175 11.61 -0.45 13.81
C MET A 175 11.37 -1.88 13.29
N ASP A 176 10.73 -1.99 12.13
CA ASP A 176 10.52 -3.27 11.47
C ASP A 176 11.84 -3.80 10.86
N LEU A 177 12.49 -4.69 11.60
CA LEU A 177 13.74 -5.31 11.17
C LEU A 177 13.57 -6.27 9.99
N THR A 178 12.36 -6.80 9.76
CA THR A 178 12.10 -7.67 8.60
C THR A 178 12.11 -6.87 7.31
N TRP A 179 11.50 -5.69 7.34
CA TRP A 179 11.56 -4.71 6.26
C TRP A 179 13.00 -4.26 5.99
N ARG A 180 13.74 -3.86 7.04
CA ARG A 180 15.14 -3.44 6.91
C ARG A 180 16.03 -4.53 6.29
N LYS A 181 15.82 -5.80 6.68
CA LYS A 181 16.53 -6.94 6.07
C LYS A 181 16.16 -7.13 4.60
N ALA A 182 14.89 -7.02 4.26
CA ALA A 182 14.42 -7.11 2.86
C ALA A 182 15.03 -5.99 2.00
N GLN A 183 15.09 -4.75 2.51
CA GLN A 183 15.74 -3.62 1.85
C GLN A 183 17.22 -3.91 1.57
N ILE A 184 17.99 -4.31 2.59
CA ILE A 184 19.43 -4.61 2.44
C ILE A 184 19.65 -5.76 1.45
N GLY A 185 18.81 -6.81 1.52
CA GLY A 185 18.86 -7.95 0.60
C GLY A 185 18.62 -7.55 -0.85
N GLN A 186 17.64 -6.68 -1.11
CA GLN A 186 17.35 -6.16 -2.45
C GLN A 186 18.49 -5.28 -2.98
N SER A 187 19.03 -4.37 -2.15
CA SER A 187 20.20 -3.56 -2.52
C SER A 187 21.43 -4.40 -2.86
N SER A 188 21.60 -5.56 -2.20
CA SER A 188 22.72 -6.48 -2.48
C SER A 188 22.57 -7.28 -3.78
N LEU A 189 21.33 -7.49 -4.26
CA LEU A 189 21.02 -8.16 -5.52
C LEU A 189 21.07 -7.17 -6.71
N GLU A 190 20.59 -5.95 -6.53
CA GLU A 190 20.74 -4.85 -7.52
C GLU A 190 22.21 -4.45 -7.71
N GLY A 191 23.08 -4.70 -6.71
CA GLY A 191 24.52 -4.50 -6.83
C GLY A 191 25.26 -5.47 -7.75
N GLN A 192 24.64 -6.57 -8.22
CA GLN A 192 25.28 -7.56 -9.09
C GLN A 192 24.70 -7.67 -10.51
N VAL A 193 23.55 -7.05 -10.79
CA VAL A 193 22.93 -7.07 -12.12
C VAL A 193 22.52 -5.66 -12.51
N LEU A 194 23.42 -5.01 -13.26
CA LEU A 194 23.27 -3.68 -13.89
C LEU A 194 23.31 -2.49 -12.92
N GLN A 195 24.37 -1.68 -13.06
CA GLN A 195 24.34 -0.25 -12.76
C GLN A 195 23.27 0.41 -13.66
N GLY A 196 22.00 0.27 -13.28
CA GLY A 196 20.96 1.22 -13.63
C GLY A 196 20.79 2.18 -12.45
N PRO A 197 20.56 3.48 -12.66
CA PRO A 197 19.94 4.29 -11.61
C PRO A 197 18.65 3.58 -11.20
N HIS A 198 18.22 3.66 -9.93
CA HIS A 198 16.81 3.48 -9.61
C HIS A 198 16.02 4.20 -10.70
N GLY A 199 15.22 3.46 -11.48
CA GLY A 199 14.58 4.04 -12.67
C GLY A 199 13.85 5.31 -12.28
N PRO A 200 13.88 6.39 -13.10
CA PRO A 200 13.13 7.60 -12.79
C PRO A 200 11.67 7.23 -12.49
N GLY A 201 11.17 7.58 -11.30
CA GLY A 201 9.79 7.27 -10.90
C GLY A 201 9.57 6.23 -9.79
N THR A 202 10.56 5.90 -8.93
CA THR A 202 10.34 5.05 -7.74
C THR A 202 10.77 5.75 -6.43
N LEU A 203 10.10 5.43 -5.31
CA LEU A 203 10.55 5.88 -3.99
C LEU A 203 11.85 5.17 -3.61
N ASN A 204 12.81 5.91 -3.05
CA ASN A 204 14.03 5.31 -2.55
C ASN A 204 13.72 4.52 -1.28
N SER A 205 14.56 3.53 -0.99
CA SER A 205 14.47 2.73 0.23
C SER A 205 14.54 3.60 1.51
N SER A 206 15.24 4.74 1.46
CA SER A 206 15.31 5.75 2.53
C SER A 206 13.99 6.49 2.78
N ASP A 207 13.11 6.54 1.79
CA ASP A 207 11.88 7.31 1.83
C ASP A 207 10.76 6.54 2.57
N ILE A 208 11.03 5.29 2.96
CA ILE A 208 10.07 4.37 3.59
C ILE A 208 10.59 3.95 4.97
N SER A 209 9.85 4.30 6.01
CA SER A 209 10.18 3.93 7.40
C SER A 209 9.04 3.15 8.03
N LEU A 210 9.32 1.91 8.46
CA LEU A 210 8.33 1.00 9.02
C LEU A 210 8.62 0.68 10.49
N TYR A 211 7.56 0.66 11.27
CA TYR A 211 7.57 0.41 12.71
C TYR A 211 6.45 -0.55 13.11
N GLN A 212 6.64 -1.24 14.23
CA GLN A 212 5.70 -2.18 14.80
C GLN A 212 5.70 -2.09 16.33
N GLU A 213 4.53 -2.30 16.92
CA GLU A 213 4.40 -2.53 18.35
C GLU A 213 4.72 -3.98 18.67
N VAL A 214 5.77 -4.22 19.46
CA VAL A 214 6.24 -5.58 19.78
C VAL A 214 5.26 -6.35 20.67
N MET A 215 4.62 -5.66 21.60
CA MET A 215 3.64 -6.21 22.53
C MET A 215 2.56 -5.17 22.82
N PRO A 216 1.29 -5.58 22.94
CA PRO A 216 0.18 -4.65 23.13
C PRO A 216 0.36 -3.90 24.45
N ALA A 217 0.44 -2.57 24.37
CA ALA A 217 0.55 -1.75 25.57
C ALA A 217 -0.79 -1.60 26.30
N VAL A 218 -1.91 -1.63 25.56
CA VAL A 218 -3.27 -1.52 26.10
C VAL A 218 -4.18 -2.51 25.39
N GLY A 219 -4.87 -3.36 26.17
CA GLY A 219 -5.81 -4.34 25.63
C GLY A 219 -5.11 -5.47 24.87
N GLU A 220 -5.68 -5.90 23.75
CA GLU A 220 -5.18 -7.02 22.94
C GLU A 220 -4.82 -6.60 21.50
N GLU A 221 -4.98 -5.31 21.17
CA GLU A 221 -4.65 -4.77 19.87
C GLU A 221 -3.20 -4.37 19.80
N GLN A 222 -2.58 -4.62 18.64
CA GLN A 222 -1.26 -4.11 18.33
C GLN A 222 -1.28 -3.30 17.04
N SER A 223 -0.33 -2.39 16.91
CA SER A 223 -0.23 -1.47 15.78
C SER A 223 1.03 -1.67 14.94
N ARG A 224 0.92 -1.44 13.63
CA ARG A 224 2.04 -1.22 12.72
C ARG A 224 1.90 0.16 12.08
N LEU A 225 3.02 0.83 11.87
CA LEU A 225 3.10 2.19 11.36
C LEU A 225 4.10 2.26 10.20
N GLY A 226 3.69 2.80 9.07
CA GLY A 226 4.54 3.05 7.92
C GLY A 226 4.48 4.52 7.51
N CYS A 227 5.63 5.12 7.29
CA CYS A 227 5.77 6.45 6.71
C CYS A 227 6.43 6.38 5.33
N LEU A 228 5.90 7.18 4.41
CA LEU A 228 6.35 7.31 3.02
C LEU A 228 6.62 8.77 2.71
N GLN A 229 7.81 9.11 2.21
CA GLN A 229 8.14 10.45 1.75
C GLN A 229 8.19 10.48 0.23
N ALA A 230 7.44 11.40 -0.38
CA ALA A 230 7.40 11.53 -1.83
C ALA A 230 7.22 13.01 -2.17
N GLY A 231 8.32 13.70 -2.49
CA GLY A 231 8.29 15.13 -2.77
C GLY A 231 7.52 15.93 -1.71
N ASP A 232 6.50 16.67 -2.14
CA ASP A 232 5.62 17.47 -1.27
C ASP A 232 4.59 16.68 -0.44
N VAL A 233 4.62 15.34 -0.45
CA VAL A 233 3.66 14.48 0.23
C VAL A 233 4.33 13.55 1.25
N GLN A 234 3.79 13.53 2.48
CA GLN A 234 4.05 12.52 3.49
C GLN A 234 2.87 11.54 3.55
N GLY A 235 3.10 10.29 3.18
CA GLY A 235 2.17 9.18 3.42
C GLY A 235 2.34 8.59 4.81
N VAL A 236 1.24 8.22 5.44
CA VAL A 236 1.18 7.51 6.73
C VAL A 236 0.21 6.35 6.60
N VAL A 237 0.67 5.13 6.90
CA VAL A 237 -0.12 3.90 6.90
C VAL A 237 -0.13 3.33 8.31
N ILE A 238 -1.30 3.19 8.92
CA ILE A 238 -1.48 2.60 10.24
C ILE A 238 -2.33 1.36 10.09
N GLN A 239 -1.87 0.24 10.62
CA GLN A 239 -2.67 -0.98 10.74
C GLN A 239 -2.80 -1.38 12.19
N THR A 240 -4.02 -1.71 12.61
CA THR A 240 -4.31 -2.19 13.97
C THR A 240 -5.11 -3.47 13.91
N ARG A 241 -4.78 -4.42 14.79
CA ARG A 241 -5.50 -5.70 14.88
C ARG A 241 -5.28 -6.34 16.24
N LYS A 242 -6.30 -7.04 16.74
CA LYS A 242 -6.13 -7.98 17.87
C LYS A 242 -5.07 -9.04 17.53
N GLY A 243 -4.06 -9.17 18.38
CA GLY A 243 -2.93 -10.09 18.18
C GLY A 243 -1.95 -9.68 17.07
N GLY A 244 -2.00 -8.43 16.61
CA GLY A 244 -1.04 -7.89 15.64
C GLY A 244 -1.47 -8.01 14.18
N PRO A 245 -1.33 -6.92 13.38
CA PRO A 245 -1.42 -7.01 11.93
C PRO A 245 -0.33 -7.91 11.38
N ALA A 246 -0.67 -8.73 10.39
CA ALA A 246 0.29 -9.60 9.74
C ALA A 246 1.30 -8.77 8.91
N THR A 247 2.58 -9.18 8.95
CA THR A 247 3.68 -8.45 8.31
C THR A 247 3.49 -8.33 6.79
N VAL A 248 3.11 -9.42 6.12
CA VAL A 248 3.01 -9.47 4.65
C VAL A 248 1.96 -8.47 4.11
N PRO A 249 0.68 -8.49 4.55
CA PRO A 249 -0.29 -7.52 4.07
C PRO A 249 0.04 -6.08 4.49
N PHE A 250 0.71 -5.86 5.62
CA PHE A 250 1.22 -4.54 6.00
C PHE A 250 2.27 -4.02 4.99
N HIS A 251 3.31 -4.80 4.71
CA HIS A 251 4.34 -4.44 3.73
C HIS A 251 3.76 -4.24 2.34
N GLN A 252 2.84 -5.12 1.92
CA GLN A 252 2.13 -4.98 0.65
C GLN A 252 1.40 -3.63 0.56
N THR A 253 0.66 -3.25 1.61
CA THR A 253 -0.08 -1.97 1.66
C THR A 253 0.85 -0.77 1.48
N VAL A 254 2.00 -0.77 2.17
CA VAL A 254 3.01 0.28 2.06
C VAL A 254 3.59 0.35 0.65
N VAL A 255 3.94 -0.80 0.06
CA VAL A 255 4.51 -0.88 -1.30
C VAL A 255 3.49 -0.40 -2.36
N LEU A 256 2.23 -0.80 -2.23
CA LEU A 256 1.20 -0.37 -3.18
C LEU A 256 0.91 1.13 -3.04
N GLN A 257 0.93 1.68 -1.82
CA GLN A 257 0.79 3.12 -1.62
C GLN A 257 2.01 3.89 -2.15
N SER A 258 3.23 3.37 -2.02
CA SER A 258 4.42 4.03 -2.57
C SER A 258 4.39 4.08 -4.09
N GLN A 259 3.87 3.05 -4.76
CA GLN A 259 3.68 3.03 -6.21
C GLN A 259 2.72 4.13 -6.72
N LEU A 260 1.71 4.49 -5.93
CA LEU A 260 0.80 5.59 -6.27
C LEU A 260 1.47 6.96 -6.12
N LEU A 261 2.44 7.10 -5.21
CA LEU A 261 3.18 8.35 -4.96
C LEU A 261 4.43 8.51 -5.83
N SER A 262 4.72 7.55 -6.70
CA SER A 262 5.96 7.52 -7.48
C SER A 262 5.84 8.17 -8.85
#